data_AF-A0A940A7S5-F1
#
_entry.id   AF-A0A940A7S5-F1
#
_cell.length_a   1.000
_cell.length_b   1.000
_cell.length_c   1.000
_cell.angle_alpha   90.00
_cell.angle_beta   90.00
_cell.angle_gamma   90.00
#
_symmetry.space_group_name_H-M   'P 1'
#
loop_
_entity.id
_entity.type
_entity.pdbx_description
1 polymer ?
#
loop_
_entity_poly.entity_id
_entity_poly.type
_entity_poly.pdbx_seq_one_letter_code
_entity_poly.pdbx_strand_id
1 'polypeptide(L)'
;MRHYIVALLMIATAVGAEAAVENGKTYRIVPDANHQTSLFVKNASKADMTPVVVWTETNVPAQQWTLVGLDEGAEVLLPDT
;
A
#
# COMPACT_ATOMS: atom_id res chain seq x y z
N MET A 1 23.28 13.48 -54.30
CA MET A 1 22.15 13.88 -53.42
C MET A 1 21.28 12.64 -53.23
N ARG A 2 20.89 12.16 -52.04
CA ARG A 2 20.62 12.81 -50.76
C ARG A 2 20.78 11.74 -49.65
N HIS A 3 21.44 12.10 -48.56
CA HIS A 3 21.58 11.25 -47.37
C HIS A 3 20.23 11.11 -46.68
N TYR A 4 19.87 9.90 -46.24
CA TYR A 4 18.77 9.68 -45.31
C TYR A 4 19.37 9.19 -43.99
N ILE A 5 19.67 10.14 -43.11
CA ILE A 5 19.92 9.84 -41.70
C ILE A 5 18.54 9.49 -41.11
N VAL A 6 18.29 8.21 -40.87
CA VAL A 6 17.12 7.77 -40.08
C VAL A 6 17.52 7.92 -38.62
N ALA A 7 17.09 9.03 -38.01
CA ALA A 7 17.21 9.23 -36.57
C ALA A 7 16.21 8.32 -35.85
N LEU A 8 16.69 7.24 -35.24
CA LEU A 8 15.93 6.41 -34.31
C LEU A 8 15.72 7.19 -33.00
N LEU A 9 14.52 7.74 -32.82
CA LEU A 9 14.07 8.30 -31.56
C LEU A 9 13.66 7.13 -30.64
N MET A 10 14.54 6.74 -29.72
CA MET A 10 14.21 5.83 -28.63
C MET A 10 13.32 6.59 -27.63
N ILE A 11 12.01 6.41 -27.73
CA ILE A 11 11.09 6.85 -26.67
C ILE A 11 11.24 5.85 -25.53
N ALA A 12 12.07 6.16 -24.55
CA ALA A 12 12.11 5.41 -23.30
C ALA A 12 10.79 5.67 -22.57
N THR A 13 9.86 4.70 -22.61
CA THR A 13 8.71 4.73 -21.71
C THR A 13 9.25 4.48 -20.31
N ALA A 14 9.18 5.50 -19.45
CA ALA A 14 9.35 5.33 -18.02
C ALA A 14 8.20 4.44 -17.53
N VAL A 15 8.44 3.14 -17.46
CA VAL A 15 7.56 2.25 -16.71
C VAL A 15 7.71 2.72 -15.26
N GLY A 16 6.65 3.30 -14.70
CA GLY A 16 6.63 3.63 -13.29
C GLY A 16 6.90 2.35 -12.52
N ALA A 17 7.99 2.31 -11.75
CA ALA A 17 8.23 1.24 -10.81
C ALA A 17 7.23 1.43 -9.65
N GLU A 18 6.06 0.83 -9.77
CA GLU A 18 5.17 0.63 -8.63
C GLU A 18 5.84 -0.43 -7.75
N ALA A 19 6.24 -0.05 -6.54
CA ALA A 19 6.74 -1.00 -5.57
C ALA A 19 5.60 -1.96 -5.23
N ALA A 20 5.80 -3.26 -5.47
CA ALA A 20 4.85 -4.28 -5.06
C ALA A 20 4.71 -4.28 -3.53
N VAL A 21 3.52 -4.63 -3.04
CA VAL A 21 3.34 -4.96 -1.63
C VAL A 21 4.13 -6.24 -1.35
N GLU A 22 4.85 -6.28 -0.23
CA GLU A 22 5.78 -7.33 0.15
C GLU A 22 5.29 -8.03 1.42
N ASN A 23 5.22 -9.36 1.37
CA ASN A 23 4.89 -10.18 2.52
C ASN A 23 5.83 -9.89 3.71
N GLY A 24 5.28 -9.78 4.90
CA GLY A 24 5.98 -9.49 6.16
C GLY A 24 6.30 -8.01 6.38
N LYS A 25 5.91 -7.10 5.47
CA LYS A 25 6.04 -5.65 5.69
C LYS A 25 4.79 -5.07 6.35
N THR A 26 5.02 -3.99 7.09
CA THR A 26 3.98 -3.20 7.73
C THR A 26 3.60 -2.01 6.86
N TYR A 27 2.31 -1.80 6.73
CA TYR A 27 1.71 -0.76 5.90
C TYR A 27 0.73 0.08 6.71
N ARG A 28 0.47 1.27 6.18
CA ARG A 28 -0.68 2.10 6.56
C ARG A 28 -1.57 2.25 5.35
N ILE A 29 -2.87 2.01 5.53
CA ILE A 29 -3.87 2.18 4.48
C ILE A 29 -4.51 3.54 4.64
N VAL A 30 -4.27 4.42 3.67
CA VAL A 30 -4.72 5.82 3.67
C VAL A 30 -5.74 5.99 2.55
N PRO A 31 -6.94 6.55 2.81
CA PRO A 31 -7.90 6.87 1.76
C PRO A 31 -7.36 7.95 0.82
N ASP A 32 -7.46 7.74 -0.49
CA ASP A 32 -7.08 8.72 -1.51
C ASP A 32 -7.86 10.06 -1.37
N ALA A 33 -9.12 9.98 -0.95
CA ALA A 33 -9.95 11.17 -0.73
C ALA A 33 -9.52 12.02 0.49
N ASN A 34 -8.81 11.44 1.47
CA ASN A 34 -8.37 12.15 2.66
C ASN A 34 -7.10 11.54 3.28
N HIS A 35 -5.97 12.16 2.96
CA HIS A 35 -4.65 11.72 3.39
C HIS A 35 -4.35 11.98 4.88
N GLN A 36 -5.28 12.58 5.62
CA GLN A 36 -5.16 12.83 7.07
C GLN A 36 -5.84 11.74 7.92
N THR A 37 -6.34 10.69 7.27
CA THR A 37 -7.01 9.56 7.93
C THR A 37 -6.41 8.24 7.47
N SER A 38 -6.56 7.19 8.27
CA SER A 38 -6.11 5.84 7.95
C SER A 38 -7.02 4.77 8.55
N LEU A 39 -6.87 3.55 8.05
CA LEU A 39 -7.55 2.37 8.57
C LEU A 39 -7.09 2.08 10.00
N PHE A 40 -8.03 1.99 10.94
CA PHE A 40 -7.78 1.93 12.38
C PHE A 40 -8.66 0.89 13.07
N VAL A 41 -8.08 0.09 13.97
CA VAL A 41 -8.85 -0.78 14.88
C VAL A 41 -9.53 0.09 15.94
N LYS A 42 -10.87 0.10 15.98
CA LYS A 42 -11.64 1.03 16.83
C LYS A 42 -11.18 0.97 18.29
N ASN A 43 -10.90 2.16 18.86
CA ASN A 43 -10.39 2.36 20.21
C ASN A 43 -9.06 1.64 20.53
N ALA A 44 -8.29 1.22 19.52
CA ALA A 44 -7.11 0.34 19.69
C ALA A 44 -7.42 -0.91 20.53
N SER A 45 -8.66 -1.41 20.44
CA SER A 45 -9.11 -2.57 21.19
C SER A 45 -8.46 -3.84 20.66
N LYS A 46 -8.05 -4.72 21.58
CA LYS A 46 -7.55 -6.07 21.28
C LYS A 46 -8.65 -7.15 21.33
N ALA A 47 -9.89 -6.74 21.56
CA ALA A 47 -11.02 -7.66 21.61
C ALA A 47 -11.36 -8.17 20.21
N ASP A 48 -11.72 -9.45 20.12
CA ASP A 48 -12.19 -10.05 18.88
C ASP A 48 -13.41 -9.31 18.32
N MET A 49 -13.54 -9.35 17.00
CA MET A 49 -14.64 -8.70 16.26
C MET A 49 -14.74 -7.19 16.49
N THR A 50 -13.67 -6.55 17.00
CA THR A 50 -13.59 -5.09 17.07
C THR A 50 -13.73 -4.50 15.66
N PRO A 51 -14.62 -3.51 15.45
CA PRO A 51 -14.76 -2.88 14.14
C PRO A 51 -13.48 -2.17 13.68
N VAL A 52 -13.22 -2.25 12.38
CA VAL A 52 -12.20 -1.45 11.70
C VAL A 52 -12.86 -0.22 11.09
N VAL A 53 -12.29 0.96 11.32
CA VAL A 53 -12.85 2.26 10.90
C VAL A 53 -11.79 3.10 10.20
N VAL A 54 -12.21 4.15 9.51
CA VAL A 54 -11.30 5.22 9.06
C VAL A 54 -11.23 6.27 10.16
N TRP A 55 -10.04 6.59 10.64
CA TRP A 55 -9.83 7.52 11.75
C TRP A 55 -8.70 8.51 11.45
N THR A 56 -8.69 9.64 12.15
CA THR A 56 -7.60 10.62 12.07
C THR A 56 -6.25 9.96 12.33
N GLU A 57 -5.28 10.25 11.47
CA GLU A 57 -3.92 9.73 11.61
C GLU A 57 -3.27 10.24 12.90
N THR A 58 -2.85 9.30 13.75
CA THR A 58 -2.19 9.57 15.03
C THR A 58 -0.89 8.78 15.20
N ASN A 59 -0.46 8.03 14.18
CA ASN A 59 0.77 7.25 14.16
C ASN A 59 0.85 6.24 15.32
N VAL A 60 -0.22 5.48 15.54
CA VAL A 60 -0.31 4.44 16.58
C VAL A 60 -0.32 3.03 15.98
N PRO A 61 0.05 1.97 16.75
CA PRO A 61 0.07 0.59 16.25
C PRO A 61 -1.26 0.11 15.66
N ALA A 62 -2.39 0.57 16.22
CA ALA A 62 -3.71 0.25 15.69
C ALA A 62 -4.03 0.85 14.30
N GLN A 63 -3.11 1.63 13.71
CA GLN A 63 -3.14 2.13 12.32
C GLN A 63 -2.14 1.41 11.40
N GLN A 64 -1.43 0.41 11.92
CA GLN A 64 -0.41 -0.36 11.23
C GLN A 64 -0.92 -1.77 10.95
N TRP A 65 -0.61 -2.25 9.75
CA TRP A 65 -1.11 -3.52 9.22
C TRP A 65 0.02 -4.30 8.57
N THR A 66 0.31 -5.49 9.07
CA THR A 66 1.32 -6.37 8.50
C THR A 66 0.69 -7.25 7.42
N LEU A 67 1.29 -7.26 6.22
CA LEU A 67 0.91 -8.19 5.16
C LEU A 67 1.43 -9.58 5.52
N VAL A 68 0.53 -10.56 5.54
CA VAL A 68 0.85 -11.97 5.76
C VAL A 68 0.37 -12.77 4.56
N GLY A 69 1.32 -13.35 3.84
CA GLY A 69 1.05 -14.35 2.82
C GLY A 69 0.56 -15.64 3.44
N LEU A 70 -0.52 -16.17 2.89
CA LEU A 70 -1.08 -17.48 3.18
C LEU A 70 -0.61 -18.49 2.14
N ASP A 71 -0.91 -19.77 2.40
CA ASP A 71 -0.79 -20.81 1.39
C ASP A 71 -1.66 -20.48 0.15
N GLU A 72 -1.30 -21.02 -1.00
CA GLU A 72 -1.98 -20.79 -2.29
C GLU A 72 -1.99 -19.34 -2.80
N GLY A 73 -1.17 -18.45 -2.22
CA GLY A 73 -0.95 -17.09 -2.73
C GLY A 73 -2.02 -16.08 -2.33
N ALA A 74 -2.87 -16.40 -1.35
CA ALA A 74 -3.73 -15.41 -0.70
C ALA A 74 -2.91 -14.53 0.25
N GLU A 75 -3.27 -13.25 0.41
CA GLU A 75 -2.60 -12.33 1.33
C GLU A 75 -3.62 -11.68 2.26
N VAL A 76 -3.28 -11.53 3.53
CA VAL A 76 -4.14 -10.94 4.56
C VAL A 76 -3.37 -9.84 5.29
N LEU A 77 -4.04 -8.73 5.58
CA LEU A 77 -3.52 -7.67 6.43
C LEU A 77 -3.97 -7.90 7.87
N LEU A 78 -3.00 -8.08 8.77
CA LEU A 78 -3.25 -8.24 10.21
C LEU A 78 -2.91 -6.94 10.95
N PRO A 79 -3.76 -6.47 11.89
CA PRO A 79 -3.46 -5.26 12.65
C PRO A 79 -2.38 -5.52 13.71
N ASP A 80 -1.50 -4.56 13.93
CA ASP A 80 -0.36 -4.69 14.87
C ASP A 80 -0.73 -4.35 16.35
N THR A 81 -2.00 -4.55 16.75
CA THR A 81 -2.61 -4.06 18.02
C THR A 81 -1.81 -4.28 19.31
#